data_AF-A0A1I7RUG5-F1
#
_entry.id   AF-A0A1I7RUG5-F1
#
_cell.length_a   1.000
_cell.length_b   1.000
_cell.length_c   1.000
_cell.angle_alpha   90.00
_cell.angle_beta   90.00
_cell.angle_gamma   90.00
#
_symmetry.space_group_name_H-M   'P 1'
#
loop_
_entity.id
_entity.type
_entity.pdbx_description
1 polymer ?
#
loop_
_entity_poly.entity_id
_entity_poly.type
_entity_poly.pdbx_seq_one_letter_code
_entity_poly.pdbx_strand_id
1 'polypeptide(L)'
;MGVLLNEDDLPSEELLKTYRLYKNVTLSVTTAIALVTITVMVSSTTRSMSKYRWYLVHSLVWSLFSDFMGTLIGPVLLSPLPCFFSVNLPPIADSQKIALFFVGCTAMFGKNLSVMFQLEHRFVKSQSVNSRYHQWFGYSSMRMELVIRGAILAAIILSIEIPIVIFMPPQVKQRQAFASLDPVAEKVFESHVDTLCISSSPNISRTLLPTCFLMTGIVVIFVLMLTHMHVSIRKNHGNANTYRMQMMLFWSLVAQMTAMFIFIQLPAIILIWGTFLGVRNLPKIAIYCFSMFFLHTSFDCLLILYFIKPYREFLWKYLHAKRLAPFRDSLSISATPKISVVKYSRH
;
A
#
# COMPACT_ATOMS: atom_id res chain seq x y z
N MET A 1 -18.52 -36.08 6.88
CA MET A 1 -17.47 -35.04 7.01
C MET A 1 -18.12 -33.82 7.65
N GLY A 2 -17.39 -33.01 8.41
CA GLY A 2 -17.97 -31.80 9.01
C GLY A 2 -18.38 -30.80 7.93
N VAL A 3 -19.41 -30.01 8.22
CA VAL A 3 -19.84 -28.87 7.39
C VAL A 3 -18.65 -27.90 7.24
N LEU A 4 -18.25 -27.59 6.00
CA LEU A 4 -17.08 -26.74 5.70
C LEU A 4 -17.46 -25.26 5.75
N LEU A 5 -18.61 -24.89 5.20
CA LEU A 5 -19.17 -23.55 5.19
C LEU A 5 -20.59 -23.55 5.77
N ASN A 6 -20.95 -22.48 6.47
CA ASN A 6 -22.32 -22.24 6.91
C ASN A 6 -22.84 -20.95 6.27
N GLU A 7 -24.11 -20.92 5.88
CA GLU A 7 -24.74 -19.74 5.30
C GLU A 7 -24.65 -18.53 6.25
N ASP A 8 -24.80 -18.77 7.55
CA ASP A 8 -24.67 -17.72 8.57
C ASP A 8 -23.26 -17.12 8.67
N ASP A 9 -22.22 -17.84 8.23
CA ASP A 9 -20.83 -17.38 8.25
C ASP A 9 -20.50 -16.51 7.01
N LEU A 10 -21.32 -16.58 5.95
CA LEU A 10 -21.14 -15.84 4.70
C LEU A 10 -21.58 -14.37 4.84
N PRO A 11 -20.94 -13.44 4.12
CA PRO A 11 -21.37 -12.04 4.12
C PRO A 11 -22.73 -11.88 3.45
N SER A 12 -23.64 -11.15 4.10
CA SER A 12 -24.92 -10.76 3.51
C SER A 12 -24.72 -9.90 2.26
N GLU A 13 -25.68 -9.91 1.34
CA GLU A 13 -25.71 -9.05 0.15
C GLU A 13 -25.55 -7.56 0.47
N GLU A 14 -26.15 -7.09 1.58
CA GLU A 14 -26.03 -5.70 2.03
C GLU A 14 -24.57 -5.36 2.41
N LEU A 15 -23.90 -6.27 3.13
CA LEU A 15 -22.49 -6.13 3.48
C LEU A 15 -21.61 -6.12 2.23
N LEU A 16 -21.88 -6.98 1.24
CA LEU A 16 -21.14 -7.01 -0.03
C LEU A 16 -21.33 -5.72 -0.83
N LYS A 17 -22.56 -5.21 -0.91
CA LYS A 17 -22.87 -3.92 -1.56
C LYS A 17 -22.16 -2.76 -0.87
N THR A 18 -22.17 -2.74 0.46
CA THR A 18 -21.47 -1.73 1.27
C THR A 18 -19.97 -1.81 1.08
N TYR A 19 -19.40 -3.02 1.09
CA TYR A 19 -17.98 -3.25 0.82
C TYR A 19 -17.58 -2.74 -0.57
N ARG A 20 -18.39 -3.01 -1.60
CA ARG A 20 -18.19 -2.51 -2.97
C ARG A 20 -18.18 -0.99 -3.03
N LEU A 21 -19.15 -0.33 -2.40
CA LEU A 21 -19.20 1.13 -2.35
C LEU A 21 -17.99 1.70 -1.62
N TYR A 22 -17.67 1.15 -0.43
CA TYR A 22 -16.59 1.60 0.42
C TYR A 22 -15.24 1.59 -0.31
N LYS A 23 -14.87 0.49 -0.97
CA LYS A 23 -13.57 0.40 -1.67
C LYS A 23 -13.48 1.36 -2.86
N ASN A 24 -14.56 1.56 -3.61
CA ASN A 24 -14.59 2.48 -4.75
C ASN A 24 -14.43 3.94 -4.29
N VAL A 25 -15.14 4.32 -3.22
CA VAL A 25 -14.99 5.64 -2.58
C VAL A 25 -13.58 5.81 -2.04
N THR A 26 -13.06 4.81 -1.34
CA THR A 26 -11.70 4.83 -0.77
C THR A 26 -10.64 4.97 -1.86
N LEU A 27 -10.72 4.20 -2.95
CA LEU A 27 -9.79 4.32 -4.08
C LEU A 27 -9.82 5.72 -4.69
N SER A 28 -11.01 6.31 -4.85
CA SER A 28 -11.17 7.66 -5.40
C SER A 28 -10.52 8.72 -4.50
N VAL A 29 -10.78 8.65 -3.20
CA VAL A 29 -10.19 9.55 -2.19
C VAL A 29 -8.68 9.36 -2.12
N THR A 30 -8.19 8.12 -2.05
CA THR A 30 -6.77 7.79 -2.03
C THR A 30 -6.06 8.29 -3.27
N THR A 31 -6.64 8.12 -4.46
CA THR A 31 -6.08 8.61 -5.71
C THR A 31 -5.93 10.13 -5.68
N ALA A 32 -6.97 10.85 -5.26
CA ALA A 32 -6.91 12.31 -5.14
C ALA A 32 -5.82 12.77 -4.16
N ILE A 33 -5.76 12.17 -2.96
CA ILE A 33 -4.75 12.49 -1.94
C ILE A 33 -3.33 12.18 -2.45
N ALA A 34 -3.14 11.04 -3.09
CA ALA A 34 -1.84 10.62 -3.61
C ALA A 34 -1.36 11.53 -4.75
N LEU A 35 -2.25 11.93 -5.67
CA LEU A 35 -1.91 12.88 -6.73
C LEU A 35 -1.47 14.23 -6.14
N VAL A 36 -2.22 14.77 -5.17
CA VAL A 36 -1.82 16.00 -4.45
C VAL A 36 -0.46 15.81 -3.78
N THR A 37 -0.24 14.67 -3.12
CA THR A 37 1.01 14.37 -2.42
C THR A 37 2.19 14.33 -3.39
N ILE A 38 2.06 13.62 -4.52
CA ILE A 38 3.08 13.54 -5.57
C ILE A 38 3.36 14.93 -6.15
N THR A 39 2.33 15.74 -6.44
CA THR A 39 2.51 17.12 -6.91
C THR A 39 3.32 17.95 -5.91
N VAL A 40 2.94 17.93 -4.63
CA VAL A 40 3.68 18.65 -3.57
C VAL A 40 5.14 18.19 -3.52
N MET A 41 5.39 16.88 -3.56
CA MET A 41 6.75 16.32 -3.55
C MET A 41 7.59 16.77 -4.75
N VAL A 42 7.02 16.74 -5.94
CA VAL A 42 7.74 17.16 -7.16
C VAL A 42 8.07 18.65 -7.08
N SER A 43 7.12 19.49 -6.65
CA SER A 43 7.26 20.95 -6.64
C SER A 43 8.10 21.53 -5.49
N SER A 44 8.18 20.86 -4.33
CA SER A 44 8.81 21.43 -3.12
C SER A 44 10.19 20.86 -2.78
N THR A 45 10.71 19.93 -3.58
CA THR A 45 11.92 19.18 -3.23
C THR A 45 13.21 19.94 -3.53
N THR A 46 14.08 20.01 -2.52
CA THR A 46 15.45 20.52 -2.64
C THR A 46 16.37 19.52 -3.32
N ARG A 47 17.49 19.99 -3.89
CA ARG A 47 18.51 19.12 -4.52
C ARG A 47 19.03 18.02 -3.59
N SER A 48 19.16 18.32 -2.28
CA SER A 48 19.60 17.37 -1.24
C SER A 48 18.63 16.21 -0.99
N MET A 49 17.35 16.37 -1.35
CA MET A 49 16.29 15.39 -1.11
C MET A 49 15.83 14.68 -2.39
N SER A 50 16.44 14.98 -3.53
CA SER A 50 16.04 14.46 -4.85
C SER A 50 16.02 12.92 -4.91
N LYS A 51 17.06 12.26 -4.36
CA LYS A 51 17.14 10.79 -4.32
C LYS A 51 16.07 10.18 -3.41
N TYR A 52 15.84 10.77 -2.24
CA TYR A 52 14.79 10.29 -1.32
C TYR A 52 13.39 10.48 -1.89
N ARG A 53 13.13 11.60 -2.57
CA ARG A 53 11.88 11.86 -3.29
C ARG A 53 11.58 10.72 -4.25
N TRP A 54 12.58 10.21 -4.98
CA TRP A 54 12.37 9.11 -5.91
C TRP A 54 11.80 7.86 -5.21
N TYR A 55 12.35 7.44 -4.06
CA TYR A 55 11.79 6.28 -3.32
C TYR A 55 10.37 6.53 -2.84
N LEU A 56 10.08 7.73 -2.36
CA LEU A 56 8.74 8.07 -1.91
C LEU A 56 7.73 8.01 -3.06
N VAL A 57 8.04 8.62 -4.20
CA VAL A 57 7.17 8.60 -5.38
C VAL A 57 7.01 7.17 -5.91
N HIS A 58 8.11 6.41 -6.00
CA HIS A 58 8.09 5.01 -6.40
C HIS A 58 7.19 4.17 -5.47
N SER A 59 7.27 4.41 -4.16
CA SER A 59 6.42 3.72 -3.18
C SER A 59 4.95 4.09 -3.30
N LEU A 60 4.63 5.36 -3.55
CA LEU A 60 3.25 5.81 -3.79
C LEU A 60 2.67 5.23 -5.08
N VAL A 61 3.47 5.13 -6.16
CA VAL A 61 3.02 4.53 -7.43
C VAL A 61 2.66 3.06 -7.24
N TRP A 62 3.53 2.27 -6.59
CA TRP A 62 3.23 0.88 -6.28
C TRP A 62 2.04 0.73 -5.34
N SER A 63 1.90 1.64 -4.37
CA SER A 63 0.76 1.64 -3.45
C SER A 63 -0.56 1.90 -4.18
N LEU A 64 -0.61 2.90 -5.07
CA LEU A 64 -1.77 3.17 -5.91
C LEU A 64 -2.10 2.01 -6.85
N PHE A 65 -1.08 1.41 -7.47
CA PHE A 65 -1.29 0.24 -8.34
C PHE A 65 -1.86 -0.95 -7.55
N SER A 66 -1.34 -1.21 -6.35
CA SER A 66 -1.86 -2.24 -5.46
C SER A 66 -3.28 -1.95 -4.99
N ASP A 67 -3.63 -0.71 -4.66
CA ASP A 67 -4.98 -0.33 -4.25
C ASP A 67 -5.98 -0.44 -5.42
N PHE A 68 -5.56 -0.05 -6.62
CA PHE A 68 -6.33 -0.24 -7.84
C PHE A 68 -6.62 -1.72 -8.09
N MET A 69 -5.59 -2.57 -8.07
CA MET A 69 -5.73 -4.02 -8.25
C MET A 69 -6.58 -4.65 -7.15
N GLY A 70 -6.38 -4.25 -5.89
CA GLY A 70 -7.18 -4.73 -4.77
C GLY A 70 -8.65 -4.30 -4.87
N THR A 71 -8.94 -3.10 -5.38
CA THR A 71 -10.31 -2.62 -5.60
C THR A 71 -10.98 -3.36 -6.75
N LEU A 72 -10.23 -3.57 -7.84
CA LEU A 72 -10.65 -4.31 -9.03
C LEU A 72 -10.99 -5.77 -8.69
N ILE A 73 -10.11 -6.44 -7.94
CA ILE A 73 -10.34 -7.83 -7.51
C ILE A 73 -11.40 -7.88 -6.41
N GLY A 74 -11.32 -7.03 -5.38
CA GLY A 74 -12.26 -7.04 -4.26
C GLY A 74 -12.48 -8.41 -3.64
N PRO A 75 -11.42 -9.07 -3.15
CA PRO A 75 -11.50 -10.47 -2.73
C PRO A 75 -12.37 -10.62 -1.46
N VAL A 76 -13.11 -11.73 -1.40
CA VAL A 76 -13.80 -12.25 -0.22
C VAL A 76 -13.33 -13.69 -0.03
N LEU A 77 -12.58 -13.94 1.05
CA LEU A 77 -12.01 -15.26 1.34
C LEU A 77 -13.11 -16.23 1.82
N LEU A 78 -13.09 -17.47 1.32
CA LEU A 78 -14.03 -18.54 1.67
C LEU A 78 -13.42 -19.54 2.66
N SER A 79 -12.74 -19.05 3.70
CA SER A 79 -12.10 -19.92 4.68
C SER A 79 -13.12 -20.82 5.40
N PRO A 80 -12.83 -22.11 5.62
CA PRO A 80 -11.52 -22.77 5.49
C PRO A 80 -11.15 -23.22 4.08
N LEU A 81 -12.04 -23.06 3.09
CA LEU A 81 -11.68 -23.38 1.70
C LEU A 81 -10.58 -22.41 1.25
N PRO A 82 -9.53 -22.90 0.56
CA PRO A 82 -8.46 -22.09 0.01
C PRO A 82 -8.94 -21.37 -1.28
N CYS A 83 -10.13 -20.78 -1.23
CA CYS A 83 -10.79 -20.12 -2.34
C CYS A 83 -11.20 -18.70 -1.92
N PHE A 84 -11.39 -17.85 -2.92
CA PHE A 84 -12.01 -16.54 -2.73
C PHE A 84 -12.85 -16.22 -3.96
N PHE A 85 -13.87 -15.39 -3.78
CA PHE A 85 -14.59 -14.80 -4.90
C PHE A 85 -14.35 -13.29 -4.94
N SER A 86 -14.60 -12.70 -6.10
CA SER A 86 -14.47 -11.29 -6.41
C SER A 86 -15.82 -10.59 -6.39
N VAL A 87 -15.92 -9.50 -5.65
CA VAL A 87 -17.15 -8.69 -5.67
C VAL A 87 -17.21 -7.70 -6.85
N ASN A 88 -16.16 -7.54 -7.66
CA ASN A 88 -16.11 -6.51 -8.72
C ASN A 88 -15.80 -7.05 -10.11
N LEU A 89 -15.32 -8.28 -10.23
CA LEU A 89 -14.98 -8.81 -11.55
C LEU A 89 -16.24 -9.25 -12.28
N PRO A 90 -16.41 -8.84 -13.54
CA PRO A 90 -17.43 -9.45 -14.38
C PRO A 90 -17.08 -10.93 -14.64
N PRO A 91 -18.04 -11.73 -15.13
CA PRO A 91 -17.77 -13.10 -15.57
C PRO A 91 -16.73 -13.10 -16.71
N ILE A 92 -15.49 -13.46 -16.37
CA ILE A 92 -14.35 -13.57 -17.29
C ILE A 92 -13.84 -15.01 -17.34
N ALA A 93 -12.97 -15.33 -18.30
CA ALA A 93 -12.38 -16.65 -18.40
C ALA A 93 -11.48 -16.95 -17.19
N ASP A 94 -11.40 -18.21 -16.76
CA ASP A 94 -10.59 -18.61 -15.60
C ASP A 94 -9.10 -18.24 -15.76
N SER A 95 -8.54 -18.32 -16.98
CA SER A 95 -7.17 -17.88 -17.27
C SER A 95 -6.96 -16.38 -17.01
N GLN A 96 -7.96 -15.55 -17.29
CA GLN A 96 -7.92 -14.11 -17.05
C GLN A 96 -8.04 -13.79 -15.55
N LYS A 97 -8.87 -14.55 -14.80
CA LYS A 97 -8.95 -14.42 -13.33
C LYS A 97 -7.61 -14.75 -12.67
N ILE A 98 -6.99 -15.85 -13.09
CA ILE A 98 -5.68 -16.29 -12.61
C ILE A 98 -4.65 -15.21 -12.91
N ALA A 99 -4.56 -14.73 -14.15
CA ALA A 99 -3.62 -13.66 -14.52
C ALA A 99 -3.83 -12.40 -13.67
N LEU A 100 -5.08 -11.98 -13.48
CA LEU A 100 -5.40 -10.80 -12.68
C LEU A 100 -5.03 -10.97 -11.20
N PHE A 101 -5.28 -12.15 -10.64
CA PHE A 101 -4.88 -12.49 -9.27
C PHE A 101 -3.36 -12.36 -9.09
N PHE A 102 -2.56 -12.91 -10.01
CA PHE A 102 -1.10 -12.80 -9.93
C PHE A 102 -0.60 -11.38 -10.18
N VAL A 103 -1.20 -10.60 -11.08
CA VAL A 103 -0.91 -9.16 -11.21
C VAL A 103 -1.21 -8.42 -9.91
N GLY A 104 -2.29 -8.78 -9.21
CA GLY A 104 -2.62 -8.25 -7.89
C GLY A 104 -1.59 -8.61 -6.82
N CYS A 105 -1.12 -9.86 -6.81
CA CYS A 105 -0.04 -10.32 -5.92
C CYS A 105 1.27 -9.57 -6.19
N THR A 106 1.65 -9.43 -7.46
CA THR A 106 2.81 -8.65 -7.91
C THR A 106 2.69 -7.19 -7.46
N ALA A 107 1.52 -6.56 -7.60
CA ALA A 107 1.28 -5.20 -7.14
C ALA A 107 1.48 -5.07 -5.61
N MET A 108 0.99 -6.04 -4.85
CA MET A 108 1.17 -6.13 -3.40
C MET A 108 2.66 -6.30 -3.03
N PHE A 109 3.39 -7.19 -3.69
CA PHE A 109 4.82 -7.38 -3.45
C PHE A 109 5.61 -6.11 -3.79
N GLY A 110 5.29 -5.47 -4.92
CA GLY A 110 5.88 -4.19 -5.30
C GLY A 110 5.64 -3.10 -4.26
N LYS A 111 4.42 -2.99 -3.70
CA LYS A 111 4.09 -2.08 -2.59
C LYS A 111 5.00 -2.35 -1.39
N ASN A 112 5.05 -3.58 -0.89
CA ASN A 112 5.88 -3.93 0.26
C ASN A 112 7.38 -3.69 0.02
N LEU A 113 7.90 -4.13 -1.13
CA LEU A 113 9.32 -3.97 -1.47
C LEU A 113 9.71 -2.51 -1.71
N SER A 114 8.80 -1.67 -2.21
CA SER A 114 9.07 -0.23 -2.34
C SER A 114 9.29 0.45 -0.98
N VAL A 115 8.54 0.04 0.04
CA VAL A 115 8.73 0.51 1.43
C VAL A 115 10.03 -0.05 2.00
N MET A 116 10.36 -1.31 1.73
CA MET A 116 11.65 -1.90 2.14
C MET A 116 12.82 -1.13 1.55
N PHE A 117 12.72 -0.76 0.28
CA PHE A 117 13.72 0.04 -0.41
C PHE A 117 13.90 1.43 0.21
N GLN A 118 12.81 2.05 0.64
CA GLN A 118 12.84 3.32 1.36
C GLN A 118 13.51 3.18 2.74
N LEU A 119 13.17 2.13 3.49
CA LEU A 119 13.75 1.78 4.79
C LEU A 119 15.25 1.51 4.66
N GLU A 120 15.66 0.67 3.72
CA GLU A 120 17.06 0.34 3.45
C GLU A 120 17.86 1.59 3.08
N HIS A 121 17.38 2.41 2.15
CA HIS A 121 18.05 3.67 1.79
C HIS A 121 18.26 4.55 3.02
N ARG A 122 17.28 4.63 3.92
CA ARG A 122 17.39 5.37 5.18
C ARG A 122 18.35 4.72 6.16
N PHE A 123 18.36 3.40 6.23
CA PHE A 123 19.28 2.63 7.04
C PHE A 123 20.72 2.92 6.61
N VAL A 124 21.05 2.82 5.31
CA VAL A 124 22.38 3.16 4.74
C VAL A 124 22.81 4.58 5.13
N LYS A 125 21.89 5.54 5.07
CA LYS A 125 22.17 6.95 5.39
C LYS A 125 22.27 7.26 6.89
N SER A 126 21.79 6.36 7.75
CA SER A 126 21.96 6.47 9.20
C SER A 126 23.30 5.94 9.69
N GLN A 127 23.93 5.04 8.92
CA GLN A 127 25.22 4.44 9.28
C GLN A 127 26.38 5.42 9.13
N SER A 128 27.46 5.16 9.86
CA SER A 128 28.72 5.89 9.69
C SER A 128 29.29 5.65 8.29
N VAL A 129 29.97 6.66 7.75
CA VAL A 129 30.62 6.61 6.42
C VAL A 129 31.65 5.48 6.33
N ASN A 130 32.26 5.13 7.47
CA ASN A 130 33.26 4.06 7.59
C ASN A 130 32.66 2.66 7.75
N SER A 131 31.32 2.54 7.86
CA SER A 131 30.70 1.22 7.96
C SER A 131 30.82 0.47 6.64
N ARG A 132 31.15 -0.83 6.70
CA ARG A 132 31.23 -1.69 5.50
C ARG A 132 29.92 -1.66 4.70
N TYR A 133 28.79 -1.62 5.41
CA TYR A 133 27.48 -1.52 4.79
C TYR A 133 27.32 -0.22 3.98
N HIS A 134 27.76 0.93 4.51
CA HIS A 134 27.75 2.19 3.75
C HIS A 134 28.69 2.14 2.54
N GLN A 135 29.86 1.50 2.65
CA GLN A 135 30.78 1.39 1.53
C GLN A 135 30.23 0.51 0.40
N TRP A 136 29.51 -0.56 0.73
CA TRP A 136 28.95 -1.46 -0.29
C TRP A 136 27.72 -0.86 -0.98
N PHE A 137 26.83 -0.24 -0.19
CA PHE A 137 25.54 0.26 -0.69
C PHE A 137 25.50 1.77 -0.96
N GLY A 138 26.51 2.54 -0.52
CA GLY A 138 26.53 3.99 -0.63
C GLY A 138 27.05 4.54 -1.96
N TYR A 139 27.85 3.75 -2.69
CA TYR A 139 28.56 4.19 -3.91
C TYR A 139 27.89 3.81 -5.23
N SER A 140 26.75 3.10 -5.21
CA SER A 140 26.05 2.75 -6.45
C SER A 140 25.50 3.99 -7.15
N SER A 141 25.79 4.13 -8.45
CA SER A 141 25.11 5.12 -9.29
C SER A 141 23.59 4.89 -9.24
N MET A 142 22.79 5.95 -9.38
CA MET A 142 21.32 5.83 -9.35
C MET A 142 20.81 4.79 -10.37
N ARG A 143 21.40 4.73 -11.57
CA ARG A 143 21.00 3.74 -12.59
C ARG A 143 21.30 2.31 -12.16
N MET A 144 22.49 2.04 -11.64
CA MET A 144 22.87 0.71 -11.17
C MET A 144 21.98 0.25 -10.02
N GLU A 145 21.67 1.17 -9.09
CA GLU A 145 20.76 0.89 -7.99
C GLU A 145 19.35 0.50 -8.46
N LEU A 146 18.81 1.20 -9.47
CA LEU A 146 17.52 0.85 -10.07
C LEU A 146 17.54 -0.55 -10.69
N VAL A 147 18.60 -0.88 -11.43
CA VAL A 147 18.75 -2.20 -12.06
C VAL A 147 18.83 -3.30 -11.01
N ILE A 148 19.66 -3.14 -9.99
CA ILE A 148 19.82 -4.12 -8.90
C ILE A 148 18.49 -4.34 -8.16
N ARG A 149 17.82 -3.24 -7.78
CA ARG A 149 16.53 -3.32 -7.07
C ARG A 149 15.43 -3.93 -7.94
N GLY A 150 15.39 -3.59 -9.23
CA GLY A 150 14.48 -4.21 -10.19
C GLY A 150 14.73 -5.71 -10.37
N ALA A 151 16.00 -6.12 -10.43
CA ALA A 151 16.38 -7.54 -10.50
C ALA A 151 16.00 -8.29 -9.22
N ILE A 152 16.23 -7.72 -8.04
CA ILE A 152 15.81 -8.29 -6.75
C ILE A 152 14.28 -8.43 -6.71
N LEU A 153 13.55 -7.39 -7.11
CA LEU A 153 12.08 -7.41 -7.17
C LEU A 153 11.59 -8.55 -8.08
N ALA A 154 12.12 -8.64 -9.31
CA ALA A 154 11.76 -9.68 -10.25
C ALA A 154 12.10 -11.07 -9.71
N ALA A 155 13.30 -11.27 -9.14
CA ALA A 155 13.72 -12.55 -8.59
C ALA A 155 12.79 -13.02 -7.45
N ILE A 156 12.44 -12.13 -6.52
CA ILE A 156 11.51 -12.44 -5.42
C ILE A 156 10.14 -12.83 -5.98
N ILE A 157 9.57 -12.00 -6.86
CA ILE A 157 8.23 -12.26 -7.43
C ILE A 157 8.21 -13.60 -8.17
N LEU A 158 9.18 -13.83 -9.05
CA LEU A 158 9.25 -15.08 -9.82
C LEU A 158 9.43 -16.30 -8.90
N SER A 159 10.25 -16.19 -7.84
CA SER A 159 10.48 -17.30 -6.90
C SER A 159 9.24 -17.68 -6.09
N ILE A 160 8.33 -16.73 -5.85
CA ILE A 160 7.10 -16.96 -5.07
C ILE A 160 5.94 -17.33 -5.99
N GLU A 161 5.73 -16.59 -7.07
CA GLU A 161 4.54 -16.74 -7.91
C GLU A 161 4.64 -17.97 -8.83
N ILE A 162 5.80 -18.26 -9.43
CA ILE A 162 5.94 -19.38 -10.38
C ILE A 162 5.52 -20.72 -9.76
N PRO A 163 5.99 -21.11 -8.54
CA PRO A 163 5.53 -22.34 -7.92
C PRO A 163 4.01 -22.36 -7.71
N ILE A 164 3.41 -21.25 -7.25
CA ILE A 164 1.97 -21.18 -7.01
C ILE A 164 1.19 -21.36 -8.31
N VAL A 165 1.64 -20.73 -9.41
CA VAL A 165 1.02 -20.90 -10.74
C VAL A 165 1.09 -22.37 -11.20
N ILE A 166 2.27 -22.99 -11.09
CA ILE A 166 2.50 -24.37 -11.56
C ILE A 166 1.67 -25.37 -10.76
N PHE A 167 1.55 -25.18 -9.45
CA PHE A 167 0.81 -26.08 -8.56
C PHE A 167 -0.68 -25.73 -8.40
N MET A 168 -1.19 -24.71 -9.12
CA MET A 168 -2.59 -24.32 -9.05
C MET A 168 -3.48 -25.42 -9.67
N PRO A 169 -4.53 -25.89 -8.97
CA PRO A 169 -5.39 -26.94 -9.49
C PRO A 169 -6.28 -26.43 -10.65
N PRO A 170 -6.73 -27.32 -11.55
CA PRO A 170 -7.75 -26.98 -12.54
C PRO A 170 -9.03 -26.50 -11.86
N GLN A 171 -9.38 -25.23 -12.08
CA GLN A 171 -10.42 -24.52 -11.31
C GLN A 171 -11.79 -25.20 -11.38
N VAL A 172 -12.21 -25.67 -12.55
CA VAL A 172 -13.49 -26.37 -12.74
C VAL A 172 -13.57 -27.64 -11.90
N LYS A 173 -12.54 -28.49 -11.97
CA LYS A 173 -12.49 -29.75 -11.22
C LYS A 173 -12.44 -29.48 -9.71
N GLN A 174 -11.72 -28.44 -9.30
CA GLN A 174 -11.60 -28.09 -7.89
C GLN A 174 -12.92 -27.57 -7.30
N ARG A 175 -13.62 -26.68 -8.01
CA ARG A 175 -14.94 -26.18 -7.58
C ARG A 175 -15.96 -27.32 -7.49
N GLN A 176 -15.98 -28.22 -8.48
CA GLN A 176 -16.85 -29.42 -8.45
C GLN A 176 -16.52 -30.34 -7.27
N ALA A 177 -15.23 -30.54 -6.97
CA ALA A 177 -14.80 -31.36 -5.84
C ALA A 177 -15.20 -30.75 -4.49
N PHE A 178 -15.20 -29.42 -4.35
CA PHE A 178 -15.66 -28.76 -3.12
C PHE A 178 -17.18 -28.67 -3.04
N ALA A 179 -17.88 -28.45 -4.16
CA ALA A 179 -19.34 -28.44 -4.22
C ALA A 179 -19.94 -29.79 -3.78
N SER A 180 -19.35 -30.90 -4.20
CA SER A 180 -19.82 -32.24 -3.80
C SER A 180 -19.59 -32.59 -2.34
N LEU A 181 -18.73 -31.83 -1.64
CA LEU A 181 -18.45 -32.01 -0.21
C LEU A 181 -19.35 -31.16 0.68
N ASP A 182 -19.86 -30.03 0.19
CA ASP A 182 -20.66 -29.10 0.96
C ASP A 182 -21.70 -28.36 0.09
N PRO A 183 -23.01 -28.52 0.35
CA PRO A 183 -24.06 -27.87 -0.43
C PRO A 183 -24.03 -26.32 -0.34
N VAL A 184 -23.50 -25.76 0.74
CA VAL A 184 -23.32 -24.29 0.85
C VAL A 184 -22.23 -23.83 -0.11
N ALA A 185 -21.16 -24.60 -0.27
CA ALA A 185 -20.10 -24.30 -1.24
C ALA A 185 -20.62 -24.37 -2.69
N GLU A 186 -21.47 -25.36 -2.99
CA GLU A 186 -22.15 -25.48 -4.29
C GLU A 186 -22.93 -24.20 -4.62
N LYS A 187 -23.81 -23.75 -3.72
CA LYS A 187 -24.58 -22.51 -3.87
C LYS A 187 -23.70 -21.27 -4.06
N VAL A 188 -22.57 -21.18 -3.35
CA VAL A 188 -21.60 -20.10 -3.51
C VAL A 188 -20.94 -20.14 -4.90
N PHE A 189 -20.55 -21.30 -5.41
CA PHE A 189 -19.91 -21.38 -6.73
C PHE A 189 -20.88 -21.16 -7.89
N GLU A 190 -22.16 -21.49 -7.71
CA GLU A 190 -23.22 -21.17 -8.67
C GLU A 190 -23.50 -19.66 -8.72
N SER A 191 -23.56 -19.01 -7.56
CA SER A 191 -23.79 -17.56 -7.46
C SER A 191 -22.55 -16.73 -7.84
N HIS A 192 -21.35 -17.25 -7.57
CA HIS A 192 -20.08 -16.58 -7.80
C HIS A 192 -19.17 -17.39 -8.72
N VAL A 193 -19.50 -17.37 -10.02
CA VAL A 193 -18.72 -18.04 -11.09
C VAL A 193 -17.27 -17.52 -11.19
N ASP A 194 -16.98 -16.38 -10.59
CA ASP A 194 -15.69 -15.72 -10.48
C ASP A 194 -14.81 -16.25 -9.33
N THR A 195 -15.26 -17.29 -8.62
CA THR A 195 -14.48 -17.94 -7.56
C THR A 195 -13.19 -18.57 -8.08
N LEU A 196 -12.08 -18.27 -7.40
CA LEU A 196 -10.75 -18.83 -7.63
C LEU A 196 -10.29 -19.64 -6.41
N CYS A 197 -9.82 -20.87 -6.64
CA CYS A 197 -9.26 -21.77 -5.63
C CYS A 197 -7.76 -21.97 -5.83
N ILE A 198 -6.98 -21.74 -4.77
CA ILE A 198 -5.51 -21.69 -4.82
C ILE A 198 -4.90 -23.06 -4.47
N SER A 199 -5.60 -23.90 -3.70
CA SER A 199 -5.11 -25.22 -3.31
C SER A 199 -6.18 -26.29 -3.50
N SER A 200 -5.73 -27.51 -3.80
CA SER A 200 -6.59 -28.68 -3.90
C SER A 200 -6.98 -29.28 -2.54
N SER A 201 -6.17 -29.00 -1.51
CA SER A 201 -6.36 -29.53 -0.17
C SER A 201 -7.02 -28.48 0.74
N PRO A 202 -8.06 -28.85 1.51
CA PRO A 202 -8.59 -27.98 2.55
C PRO A 202 -7.59 -27.83 3.73
N ASN A 203 -6.66 -28.78 3.87
CA ASN A 203 -5.63 -28.73 4.92
C ASN A 203 -4.46 -27.86 4.50
N ILE A 204 -4.62 -26.54 4.60
CA ILE A 204 -3.60 -25.54 4.32
C ILE A 204 -2.69 -25.20 5.52
N SER A 205 -2.93 -25.82 6.68
CA SER A 205 -2.20 -25.56 7.93
C SER A 205 -0.68 -25.68 7.80
N ARG A 206 -0.19 -26.70 7.08
CA ARG A 206 1.25 -26.91 6.84
C ARG A 206 1.90 -25.79 6.03
N THR A 207 1.16 -25.17 5.12
CA THR A 207 1.64 -24.07 4.27
C THR A 207 1.49 -22.72 4.97
N LEU A 208 0.46 -22.56 5.79
CA LEU A 208 0.24 -21.31 6.53
C LEU A 208 1.23 -21.13 7.68
N LEU A 209 1.66 -22.20 8.35
CA LEU A 209 2.53 -22.09 9.52
C LEU A 209 3.87 -21.39 9.23
N PRO A 210 4.65 -21.75 8.18
CA PRO A 210 5.85 -20.99 7.79
C PRO A 210 5.53 -19.53 7.45
N THR A 211 4.39 -19.28 6.81
CA THR A 211 3.94 -17.92 6.46
C THR A 211 3.66 -17.08 7.71
N CYS A 212 3.02 -17.65 8.74
CA CYS A 212 2.82 -16.99 10.03
C CYS A 212 4.15 -16.57 10.67
N PHE A 213 5.12 -17.49 10.72
CA PHE A 213 6.43 -17.21 11.31
C PHE A 213 7.21 -16.18 10.50
N LEU A 214 7.15 -16.24 9.18
CA LEU A 214 7.78 -15.27 8.30
C LEU A 214 7.20 -13.86 8.52
N MET A 215 5.87 -13.72 8.53
CA MET A 215 5.20 -12.43 8.74
C MET A 215 5.52 -11.83 10.11
N THR A 216 5.52 -12.67 11.15
CA THR A 216 5.89 -12.25 12.51
C THR A 216 7.37 -11.86 12.59
N GLY A 217 8.25 -12.65 11.97
CA GLY A 217 9.69 -12.38 11.92
C GLY A 217 10.03 -11.07 11.22
N ILE A 218 9.34 -10.75 10.12
CA ILE A 218 9.48 -9.48 9.40
C ILE A 218 9.19 -8.28 10.32
N VAL A 219 8.13 -8.35 11.14
CA VAL A 219 7.80 -7.29 12.11
C VAL A 219 8.92 -7.10 13.12
N VAL A 220 9.44 -8.20 13.68
CA VAL A 220 10.56 -8.17 14.63
C VAL A 220 11.81 -7.54 13.99
N ILE A 221 12.14 -7.94 12.75
CA ILE A 221 13.27 -7.36 12.00
C ILE A 221 13.10 -5.86 11.81
N PHE A 222 11.90 -5.36 11.49
CA PHE A 222 11.66 -3.92 11.38
C PHE A 222 11.87 -3.17 12.69
N VAL A 223 11.38 -3.71 13.81
CA VAL A 223 11.59 -3.08 15.12
C VAL A 223 13.09 -3.01 15.44
N LEU A 224 13.83 -4.09 15.18
CA LEU A 224 15.29 -4.12 15.37
C LEU A 224 16.00 -3.11 14.47
N MET A 225 15.64 -3.04 13.18
CA MET A 225 16.21 -2.08 12.24
C MET A 225 15.95 -0.63 12.66
N LEU A 226 14.72 -0.29 13.05
CA LEU A 226 14.35 1.05 13.50
C LEU A 226 15.09 1.43 14.79
N THR A 227 15.19 0.49 15.73
CA THR A 227 15.96 0.69 16.98
C THR A 227 17.44 0.95 16.68
N HIS A 228 18.03 0.13 15.79
CA HIS A 228 19.42 0.31 15.37
C HIS A 228 19.65 1.65 14.66
N MET A 229 18.74 2.05 13.77
CA MET A 229 18.79 3.36 13.11
C MET A 229 18.72 4.50 14.12
N HIS A 230 17.81 4.44 15.08
CA HIS A 230 17.69 5.46 16.13
C HIS A 230 19.00 5.65 16.89
N VAL A 231 19.59 4.54 17.34
CA VAL A 231 20.89 4.55 18.05
C VAL A 231 22.00 5.09 17.15
N SER A 232 22.04 4.68 15.87
CA SER A 232 23.05 5.11 14.92
C SER A 232 22.98 6.61 14.62
N ILE A 233 21.78 7.16 14.42
CA ILE A 233 21.56 8.61 14.21
C ILE A 233 22.02 9.40 15.44
N ARG A 234 21.75 8.89 16.65
CA ARG A 234 22.20 9.55 17.89
C ARG A 234 23.71 9.51 18.06
N LYS A 235 24.39 8.43 17.67
CA LYS A 235 25.85 8.30 17.79
C LYS A 235 26.60 9.11 16.72
N ASN A 236 26.09 9.15 15.49
CA ASN A 236 26.77 9.77 14.34
C ASN A 236 26.38 11.24 14.09
N HIS A 237 26.05 12.01 15.13
CA HIS A 237 25.61 13.39 14.96
C HIS A 237 26.80 14.29 14.62
N GLY A 238 26.92 14.68 13.34
CA GLY A 238 27.87 15.72 12.93
C GLY A 238 27.30 17.12 13.24
N ASN A 239 26.61 17.70 12.26
CA ASN A 239 25.97 19.01 12.41
C ASN A 239 24.54 18.89 12.99
N ALA A 240 24.15 19.80 13.89
CA ALA A 240 22.81 19.92 14.44
C ALA A 240 21.72 20.00 13.35
N ASN A 241 21.99 20.65 12.22
CA ASN A 241 21.05 20.73 11.10
C ASN A 241 20.84 19.36 10.42
N THR A 242 21.91 18.60 10.21
CA THR A 242 21.86 17.24 9.65
C THR A 242 21.11 16.31 10.59
N TYR A 243 21.39 16.39 11.89
CA TYR A 243 20.71 15.60 12.91
C TYR A 243 19.20 15.87 12.92
N ARG A 244 18.78 17.14 12.93
CA ARG A 244 17.36 17.52 12.87
C ARG A 244 16.68 16.97 11.61
N MET A 245 17.36 17.07 10.46
CA MET A 245 16.85 16.52 9.20
C MET A 245 16.73 15.00 9.24
N GLN A 246 17.76 14.27 9.69
CA GLN A 246 17.74 12.82 9.82
C GLN A 246 16.65 12.34 10.78
N MET A 247 16.50 13.02 11.92
CA MET A 247 15.50 12.65 12.93
C MET A 247 14.08 12.90 12.44
N MET A 248 13.82 14.00 11.73
CA MET A 248 12.52 14.26 11.08
C MET A 248 12.16 13.13 10.11
N LEU A 249 13.12 12.69 9.29
CA LEU A 249 12.91 11.65 8.29
C LEU A 249 12.80 10.25 8.92
N PHE A 250 13.49 10.02 10.04
CA PHE A 250 13.33 8.83 10.86
C PHE A 250 11.92 8.75 11.45
N TRP A 251 11.42 9.81 12.08
CA TRP A 251 10.06 9.82 12.63
C TRP A 251 8.98 9.67 11.56
N SER A 252 9.18 10.29 10.39
CA SER A 252 8.33 10.03 9.23
C SER A 252 8.29 8.53 8.92
N LEU A 253 9.46 7.89 8.80
CA LEU A 253 9.55 6.45 8.50
C LEU A 253 8.91 5.59 9.59
N VAL A 254 9.12 5.88 10.87
CA VAL A 254 8.46 5.17 11.99
C VAL A 254 6.95 5.26 11.87
N ALA A 255 6.41 6.44 11.56
CA ALA A 255 4.98 6.62 11.38
C ALA A 255 4.44 5.82 10.17
N GLN A 256 5.16 5.82 9.04
CA GLN A 256 4.80 5.03 7.87
C GLN A 256 4.82 3.52 8.16
N MET A 257 5.87 3.02 8.83
CA MET A 257 5.96 1.61 9.23
C MET A 257 4.86 1.21 10.23
N THR A 258 4.47 2.14 11.11
CA THR A 258 3.34 1.93 12.03
C THR A 258 2.02 1.83 11.27
N ALA A 259 1.79 2.72 10.29
CA ALA A 259 0.62 2.63 9.41
C ALA A 259 0.61 1.32 8.61
N MET A 260 1.75 0.91 8.06
CA MET A 260 1.90 -0.38 7.38
C MET A 260 1.56 -1.55 8.29
N PHE A 261 2.00 -1.53 9.55
CA PHE A 261 1.66 -2.56 10.52
C PHE A 261 0.15 -2.59 10.79
N ILE A 262 -0.46 -1.44 11.12
CA ILE A 262 -1.87 -1.36 11.49
C ILE A 262 -2.81 -1.70 10.33
N PHE A 263 -2.55 -1.17 9.13
CA PHE A 263 -3.47 -1.27 8.00
C PHE A 263 -3.20 -2.47 7.08
N ILE A 264 -2.00 -3.04 7.11
CA ILE A 264 -1.64 -4.18 6.23
C ILE A 264 -1.29 -5.41 7.05
N GLN A 265 -0.25 -5.34 7.89
CA GLN A 265 0.29 -6.54 8.51
C GLN A 265 -0.62 -7.15 9.57
N LEU A 266 -1.23 -6.32 10.42
CA LEU A 266 -2.15 -6.78 11.46
C LEU A 266 -3.39 -7.45 10.83
N PRO A 267 -4.09 -6.85 9.84
CA PRO A 267 -5.14 -7.53 9.09
C PRO A 267 -4.67 -8.84 8.45
N ALA A 268 -3.50 -8.87 7.82
CA ALA A 268 -2.97 -10.09 7.21
C ALA A 268 -2.71 -11.19 8.26
N ILE A 269 -2.13 -10.84 9.41
CA ILE A 269 -1.91 -11.75 10.54
C ILE A 269 -3.26 -12.31 11.04
N ILE A 270 -4.28 -11.47 11.21
CA ILE A 270 -5.63 -11.90 11.62
C ILE A 270 -6.20 -12.91 10.61
N LEU A 271 -6.07 -12.68 9.31
CA LEU A 271 -6.59 -13.59 8.28
C LEU A 271 -5.84 -14.92 8.25
N ILE A 272 -4.51 -14.88 8.32
CA ILE A 272 -3.68 -16.09 8.27
C ILE A 272 -3.90 -16.92 9.54
N TRP A 273 -3.84 -16.29 10.73
CA TRP A 273 -4.09 -16.99 12.00
C TRP A 273 -5.53 -17.44 12.13
N GLY A 274 -6.50 -16.62 11.71
CA GLY A 274 -7.91 -16.99 11.70
C GLY A 274 -8.17 -18.22 10.83
N THR A 275 -7.53 -18.29 9.66
CA THR A 275 -7.57 -19.48 8.80
C THR A 275 -6.91 -20.68 9.46
N PHE A 276 -5.72 -20.50 10.05
CA PHE A 276 -5.00 -21.57 10.75
C PHE A 276 -5.79 -22.14 11.93
N LEU A 277 -6.50 -21.29 12.68
CA LEU A 277 -7.31 -21.65 13.84
C LEU A 277 -8.73 -22.12 13.46
N GLY A 278 -9.10 -22.10 12.18
CA GLY A 278 -10.42 -22.53 11.72
C GLY A 278 -11.56 -21.60 12.17
N VAL A 279 -11.32 -20.29 12.21
CA VAL A 279 -12.35 -19.30 12.57
C VAL A 279 -13.46 -19.30 11.52
N ARG A 280 -14.69 -19.61 11.95
CA ARG A 280 -15.85 -19.79 11.07
C ARG A 280 -16.29 -18.50 10.35
N ASN A 281 -16.40 -17.39 11.08
CA ASN A 281 -16.83 -16.09 10.55
C ASN A 281 -15.75 -15.36 9.71
N LEU A 282 -14.70 -16.06 9.25
CA LEU A 282 -13.60 -15.42 8.56
C LEU A 282 -13.98 -14.73 7.24
N PRO A 283 -14.95 -15.21 6.44
CA PRO A 283 -15.40 -14.47 5.24
C PRO A 283 -15.86 -13.05 5.54
N LYS A 284 -16.59 -12.85 6.64
CA LYS A 284 -17.00 -11.51 7.11
C LYS A 284 -15.81 -10.72 7.66
N ILE A 285 -14.94 -11.35 8.45
CA ILE A 285 -13.73 -10.72 9.00
C ILE A 285 -12.80 -10.25 7.87
N ALA A 286 -12.69 -11.02 6.79
CA ALA A 286 -11.90 -10.70 5.60
C ALA A 286 -12.33 -9.37 4.97
N ILE A 287 -13.63 -9.09 4.89
CA ILE A 287 -14.15 -7.81 4.38
C ILE A 287 -13.61 -6.64 5.21
N TYR A 288 -13.64 -6.75 6.55
CA TYR A 288 -13.11 -5.69 7.43
C TYR A 288 -11.58 -5.57 7.31
N CYS A 289 -10.87 -6.68 7.26
CA CYS A 289 -9.42 -6.71 7.10
C CYS A 289 -8.97 -6.06 5.77
N PHE A 290 -9.62 -6.39 4.65
CA PHE A 290 -9.35 -5.73 3.37
C PHE A 290 -9.80 -4.27 3.36
N SER A 291 -10.86 -3.91 4.08
CA SER A 291 -11.28 -2.52 4.23
C SER A 291 -10.20 -1.66 4.90
N MET A 292 -9.47 -2.22 5.87
CA MET A 292 -8.29 -1.56 6.46
C MET A 292 -7.14 -1.45 5.46
N PHE A 293 -6.91 -2.48 4.65
CA PHE A 293 -5.87 -2.48 3.63
C PHE A 293 -6.00 -1.29 2.65
N PHE A 294 -7.22 -0.97 2.23
CA PHE A 294 -7.49 0.15 1.30
C PHE A 294 -7.22 1.54 1.89
N LEU A 295 -7.19 1.69 3.22
CA LEU A 295 -6.90 2.97 3.88
C LEU A 295 -5.41 3.26 3.99
N HIS A 296 -4.56 2.23 3.90
CA HIS A 296 -3.12 2.36 4.15
C HIS A 296 -2.48 3.52 3.35
N THR A 297 -2.74 3.57 2.04
CA THR A 297 -2.08 4.53 1.15
C THR A 297 -2.54 5.95 1.41
N SER A 298 -3.81 6.17 1.75
CA SER A 298 -4.30 7.50 2.13
C SER A 298 -3.60 7.98 3.41
N PHE A 299 -3.50 7.11 4.41
CA PHE A 299 -2.79 7.43 5.65
C PHE A 299 -1.29 7.66 5.40
N ASP A 300 -0.64 6.83 4.60
CA ASP A 300 0.77 7.01 4.25
C ASP A 300 1.02 8.38 3.59
N CYS A 301 0.17 8.78 2.63
CA CYS A 301 0.22 10.10 2.01
C CYS A 301 0.07 11.24 3.04
N LEU A 302 -0.91 11.13 3.94
CA LEU A 302 -1.14 12.13 5.00
C LEU A 302 0.07 12.23 5.95
N LEU A 303 0.66 11.09 6.33
CA LEU A 303 1.84 11.04 7.18
C LEU A 303 3.05 11.68 6.50
N ILE A 304 3.27 11.40 5.21
CA ILE A 304 4.31 12.05 4.39
C ILE A 304 4.14 13.57 4.40
N LEU A 305 2.93 14.06 4.10
CA LEU A 305 2.62 15.49 4.08
C LEU A 305 2.74 16.14 5.45
N TYR A 306 2.41 15.41 6.52
CA TYR A 306 2.45 15.90 7.89
C TYR A 306 3.90 15.97 8.42
N PHE A 307 4.69 14.91 8.31
CA PHE A 307 6.01 14.82 8.94
C PHE A 307 7.12 15.55 8.15
N ILE A 308 7.05 15.56 6.82
CA ILE A 308 8.13 16.13 6.00
C ILE A 308 7.92 17.64 5.85
N LYS A 309 8.67 18.41 6.65
CA LYS A 309 8.59 19.88 6.74
C LYS A 309 8.48 20.61 5.38
N PRO A 310 9.35 20.39 4.37
CA PRO A 310 9.25 21.14 3.11
C PRO A 310 7.92 20.89 2.38
N TYR A 311 7.35 19.70 2.51
CA TYR A 311 6.09 19.35 1.86
C TYR A 311 4.92 20.04 2.56
N ARG A 312 4.93 19.99 3.90
CA ARG A 312 3.94 20.69 4.74
C ARG A 312 3.96 22.20 4.49
N GLU A 313 5.13 22.83 4.50
CA GLU A 313 5.26 24.27 4.28
C GLU A 313 4.77 24.70 2.89
N PHE A 314 5.06 23.90 1.86
CA PHE A 314 4.56 24.16 0.51
C PHE A 314 3.03 24.07 0.45
N LEU A 315 2.45 23.02 1.06
CA LEU A 315 1.00 22.85 1.12
C LEU A 315 0.32 24.02 1.84
N TRP A 316 0.84 24.45 3.00
CA TRP A 316 0.30 25.61 3.73
C TRP A 316 0.39 26.89 2.91
N LYS A 317 1.52 27.16 2.26
CA LYS A 317 1.67 28.34 1.40
C LYS A 317 0.65 28.34 0.27
N TYR A 318 0.43 27.20 -0.37
CA TYR A 318 -0.55 27.06 -1.45
C TYR A 318 -1.98 27.29 -0.96
N LEU A 319 -2.35 26.70 0.18
CA LEU A 319 -3.68 26.86 0.79
C LEU A 319 -3.92 28.31 1.25
N HIS A 320 -2.94 28.96 1.86
CA HIS A 320 -3.03 30.37 2.27
C HIS A 320 -3.12 31.32 1.08
N ALA A 321 -2.31 31.12 0.04
CA ALA A 321 -2.35 31.94 -1.17
C ALA A 321 -3.72 31.87 -1.85
N LYS A 322 -4.31 30.68 -1.96
CA LYS A 322 -5.67 30.50 -2.48
C LYS A 322 -6.74 31.17 -1.62
N ARG A 323 -6.60 31.16 -0.29
CA ARG A 323 -7.54 31.82 0.62
C ARG A 323 -7.54 33.35 0.47
N LEU A 324 -6.38 33.93 0.13
CA LEU A 324 -6.21 35.39 -0.01
C LEU A 324 -6.51 35.90 -1.44
N ALA A 325 -6.48 35.05 -2.46
CA ALA A 325 -6.79 35.42 -3.84
C ALA A 325 -8.16 36.10 -4.03
N PRO A 326 -9.30 35.57 -3.51
CA PRO A 326 -10.60 36.21 -3.71
C PRO A 326 -10.72 37.57 -3.02
N PHE A 327 -9.99 37.81 -1.93
CA PHE A 327 -9.95 39.13 -1.28
C PHE A 327 -9.21 40.17 -2.12
N ARG A 328 -8.13 39.78 -2.81
CA ARG A 328 -7.36 40.69 -3.66
C ARG A 328 -8.15 41.17 -4.87
N ASP A 329 -8.92 40.27 -5.49
CA ASP A 329 -9.72 40.62 -6.67
C ASP A 329 -10.87 41.58 -6.28
N SER A 330 -11.49 41.40 -5.11
CA SER A 330 -12.51 42.32 -4.59
C SER A 330 -11.97 43.73 -4.28
N LEU A 331 -10.72 43.85 -3.85
CA LEU A 331 -10.07 45.16 -3.59
C LEU A 331 -9.66 45.88 -4.88
N SER A 332 -9.34 45.15 -5.95
CA SER A 332 -8.93 45.76 -7.23
C SER A 332 -10.08 46.41 -8.00
N ILE A 333 -11.33 45.97 -7.79
CA ILE A 333 -12.52 46.55 -8.44
C ILE A 333 -12.93 47.89 -7.79
N SER A 334 -12.55 48.12 -6.53
CA SER A 334 -12.93 49.33 -5.79
C SER A 334 -11.90 50.47 -5.86
N ALA A 335 -10.76 50.28 -6.51
CA ALA A 335 -9.61 51.19 -6.44
C ALA A 335 -9.17 51.80 -7.78
N THR A 336 -10.09 52.03 -8.72
CA THR A 336 -9.86 52.95 -9.85
C THR A 336 -10.50 54.31 -9.57
N PRO A 337 -9.85 55.21 -8.82
CA PRO A 337 -10.19 56.62 -8.91
C PRO A 337 -9.89 57.06 -10.35
N LYS A 338 -10.91 57.56 -11.05
CA LYS A 338 -10.75 58.29 -12.32
C LYS A 338 -9.89 59.52 -12.05
N ILE A 339 -8.57 59.38 -12.18
CA ILE A 339 -7.68 60.54 -12.24
C ILE A 339 -7.84 61.12 -13.64
N SER A 340 -8.74 62.10 -13.76
CA SER A 340 -8.84 62.95 -14.93
C SER A 340 -7.55 63.74 -15.07
N VAL A 341 -6.71 63.37 -16.03
CA VAL A 341 -5.50 64.09 -16.40
C VAL A 341 -5.91 65.42 -17.02
N VAL A 342 -5.82 66.50 -16.23
CA VAL A 342 -5.96 67.87 -16.72
C VAL A 342 -4.70 68.20 -17.54
N LYS A 343 -4.83 68.26 -18.86
CA LYS A 343 -3.80 68.79 -19.78
C LYS A 343 -3.67 70.29 -19.53
N TYR A 344 -2.57 70.72 -18.91
CA TYR A 344 -2.16 72.13 -18.91
C TYR A 344 -1.41 72.44 -20.21
N SER A 345 -2.02 73.28 -21.05
CA SER A 345 -1.38 73.92 -22.20
C SER A 345 -0.49 75.06 -21.68
N ARG A 346 0.81 75.03 -22.00
CA ARG A 346 1.70 76.18 -21.78
C ARG A 346 1.80 76.98 -23.08
N HIS A 347 1.43 78.25 -22.99
CA HIS A 347 1.78 79.31 -23.93
C HIS A 347 3.16 79.87 -23.61
#